data_AF-A0A6L7PAR1-F1
#
_entry.id   AF-A0A6L7PAR1-F1
#
_cell.length_a   1.000
_cell.length_b   1.000
_cell.length_c   1.000
_cell.angle_alpha   90.00
_cell.angle_beta   90.00
_cell.angle_gamma   90.00
#
_symmetry.space_group_name_H-M   'P 1'
#
loop_
_entity.id
_entity.type
_entity.pdbx_description
1 polymer ?
#
loop_
_entity_poly.entity_id
_entity_poly.type
_entity_poly.pdbx_seq_one_letter_code
_entity_poly.pdbx_strand_id
1 'polypeptide(L)'
;MAYTVTEAARYAGTSPATVRRWIEGYENRDRHMEPVFAEKARAVDEPLRLSFLDLAEIVVVATFTRHGGRLNKMRQARRHVLSEHPDLDYPFANLRLKQLGGEVLHIIDNEMGGKAIAISLGGAEGEQHSLPGYAEDALDLFDADPFGLAERWYPYGRDIDVVLDPRFGGGRLTIAGTAIRSETITTRFFEYGETLDYIANDLGVERATTEALVRLARPV
;
A
#
# COMPACT_ATOMS: atom_id res chain seq x y z
N MET A 1 -14.39 -6.11 -6.07
CA MET A 1 -14.65 -5.92 -4.62
C MET A 1 -14.39 -4.47 -4.25
N ALA A 2 -15.03 -3.97 -3.18
CA ALA A 2 -14.87 -2.59 -2.74
C ALA A 2 -14.54 -2.53 -1.24
N TYR A 3 -13.62 -1.64 -0.87
CA TYR A 3 -13.15 -1.39 0.48
C TYR A 3 -13.76 -0.11 1.04
N THR A 4 -14.03 -0.11 2.33
CA THR A 4 -14.34 1.11 3.06
C THR A 4 -13.07 1.90 3.39
N VAL A 5 -13.22 3.18 3.68
CA VAL A 5 -12.13 4.02 4.23
C VAL A 5 -11.49 3.40 5.47
N THR A 6 -12.29 2.82 6.35
CA THR A 6 -11.81 2.22 7.60
C THR A 6 -10.95 0.99 7.32
N GLU A 7 -11.34 0.14 6.38
CA GLU A 7 -10.53 -1.02 5.96
C GLU A 7 -9.24 -0.57 5.30
N ALA A 8 -9.30 0.40 4.38
CA ALA A 8 -8.10 0.92 3.73
C ALA A 8 -7.12 1.55 4.73
N ALA A 9 -7.63 2.30 5.70
CA ALA A 9 -6.81 2.87 6.78
C ALA A 9 -6.15 1.78 7.64
N ARG A 10 -6.91 0.73 8.01
CA ARG A 10 -6.40 -0.41 8.77
C ARG A 10 -5.28 -1.12 8.01
N TYR A 11 -5.48 -1.40 6.73
CA TYR A 11 -4.47 -2.06 5.89
C TYR A 11 -3.23 -1.21 5.66
N ALA A 12 -3.41 0.08 5.36
CA ALA A 12 -2.29 0.99 5.11
C ALA A 12 -1.52 1.41 6.38
N GLY A 13 -2.02 1.06 7.57
CA GLY A 13 -1.43 1.44 8.85
C GLY A 13 -1.53 2.94 9.14
N THR A 14 -2.69 3.54 8.82
CA THR A 14 -2.95 4.98 9.01
C THR A 14 -4.36 5.20 9.59
N SER A 15 -4.78 6.46 9.74
CA SER A 15 -6.12 6.79 10.26
C SER A 15 -7.17 6.93 9.14
N PRO A 16 -8.46 6.58 9.39
CA PRO A 16 -9.54 6.83 8.44
C PRO A 16 -9.65 8.32 8.03
N ALA A 17 -9.37 9.24 8.96
CA ALA A 17 -9.36 10.68 8.67
C ALA A 17 -8.22 11.06 7.70
N THR A 18 -7.05 10.44 7.84
CA THR A 18 -5.92 10.62 6.91
C THR A 18 -6.28 10.14 5.51
N VAL A 19 -6.87 8.94 5.39
CA VAL A 19 -7.30 8.38 4.11
C VAL A 19 -8.34 9.28 3.43
N ARG A 20 -9.37 9.75 4.15
CA ARG A 20 -10.34 10.71 3.60
C ARG A 20 -9.66 11.96 3.07
N ARG A 21 -8.75 12.58 3.84
CA ARG A 21 -8.00 13.77 3.41
C ARG A 21 -7.14 13.53 2.17
N TRP A 22 -6.66 12.32 1.95
CA TRP A 22 -5.92 11.99 0.72
C TRP A 22 -6.83 11.83 -0.49
N ILE A 23 -8.10 11.47 -0.29
CA ILE A 23 -9.06 11.24 -1.38
C ILE A 23 -9.86 12.49 -1.71
N GLU A 24 -10.34 13.20 -0.69
CA GLU A 24 -11.26 14.34 -0.80
C GLU A 24 -10.52 15.68 -0.67
N GLY A 25 -9.27 15.67 -0.20
CA GLY A 25 -8.59 16.89 0.21
C GLY A 25 -9.12 17.39 1.57
N TYR A 26 -8.75 18.61 1.95
CA TYR A 26 -9.37 19.31 3.06
C TYR A 26 -9.11 20.81 3.04
N GLU A 27 -10.00 21.55 3.67
CA GLU A 27 -9.79 22.96 3.99
C GLU A 27 -9.53 23.14 5.48
N ASN A 28 -8.52 23.93 5.79
CA ASN A 28 -8.32 24.49 7.12
C ASN A 28 -8.21 26.01 6.99
N ARG A 29 -8.48 26.76 8.07
CA ARG A 29 -8.72 28.22 8.12
C ARG A 29 -7.86 29.09 7.20
N ASP A 30 -6.61 28.69 6.91
CA ASP A 30 -5.69 29.42 6.02
C ASP A 30 -5.00 28.52 4.95
N ARG A 31 -5.42 27.26 4.79
CA ARG A 31 -4.79 26.28 3.89
C ARG A 31 -5.82 25.38 3.22
N HIS A 32 -5.98 25.55 1.91
CA HIS A 32 -6.61 24.57 1.05
C HIS A 32 -5.58 23.48 0.70
N MET A 33 -5.94 22.22 0.89
CA MET A 33 -5.11 21.07 0.52
C MET A 33 -5.87 20.20 -0.47
N GLU A 34 -5.37 20.17 -1.70
CA GLU A 34 -5.88 19.31 -2.76
C GLU A 34 -5.76 17.82 -2.36
N PRO A 35 -6.66 16.97 -2.87
CA PRO A 35 -6.52 15.52 -2.74
C PRO A 35 -5.23 15.01 -3.38
N VAL A 36 -4.77 13.85 -2.92
CA VAL A 36 -3.62 13.13 -3.48
C VAL A 36 -4.08 12.29 -4.67
N PHE A 37 -5.21 11.63 -4.53
CA PHE A 37 -5.82 10.81 -5.58
C PHE A 37 -6.86 11.67 -6.27
N ALA A 38 -6.68 11.93 -7.57
CA ALA A 38 -7.66 12.71 -8.32
C ALA A 38 -9.00 11.95 -8.36
N GLU A 39 -10.09 12.63 -8.03
CA GLU A 39 -11.42 12.03 -8.04
C GLU A 39 -11.78 11.54 -9.45
N LYS A 40 -11.97 10.23 -9.61
CA LYS A 40 -13.00 9.78 -10.57
C LYS A 40 -14.31 10.30 -9.99
N ALA A 41 -14.94 11.28 -10.65
CA ALA A 41 -16.13 11.98 -10.16
C ALA A 41 -17.10 11.02 -9.45
N ARG A 42 -17.31 11.23 -8.14
CA ARG A 42 -18.23 10.43 -7.32
C ARG A 42 -19.44 11.28 -6.94
N ALA A 43 -20.61 10.66 -6.87
CA ALA A 43 -21.81 11.31 -6.38
C ALA A 43 -21.62 11.73 -4.90
N VAL A 44 -22.04 12.95 -4.56
CA VAL A 44 -21.84 13.59 -3.25
C VAL A 44 -22.42 12.78 -2.07
N ASP A 45 -23.38 11.89 -2.36
CA ASP A 45 -24.13 11.14 -1.34
C ASP A 45 -23.84 9.62 -1.29
N GLU A 46 -22.87 9.13 -2.06
CA GLU A 46 -22.49 7.72 -2.01
C GLU A 46 -21.40 7.45 -0.97
N PRO A 47 -21.54 6.40 -0.14
CA PRO A 47 -20.52 6.07 0.83
C PRO A 47 -19.22 5.70 0.12
N LEU A 48 -18.11 6.36 0.46
CA LEU A 48 -16.83 6.19 -0.22
C LEU A 48 -16.43 4.71 -0.29
N ARG A 49 -16.43 4.17 -1.51
CA ARG A 49 -16.02 2.79 -1.85
C ARG A 49 -14.73 2.84 -2.66
N LEU A 50 -13.72 2.14 -2.18
CA LEU A 50 -12.38 2.10 -2.78
C LEU A 50 -12.19 0.78 -3.52
N SER A 51 -11.63 0.83 -4.71
CA SER A 51 -11.16 -0.35 -5.43
C SER A 51 -9.87 -0.90 -4.79
N PHE A 52 -9.43 -2.08 -5.23
CA PHE A 52 -8.13 -2.61 -4.82
C PHE A 52 -6.96 -1.72 -5.28
N LEU A 53 -7.08 -1.10 -6.46
CA LEU A 53 -6.06 -0.17 -6.97
C LEU A 53 -6.01 1.12 -6.13
N ASP A 54 -7.16 1.64 -5.69
CA ASP A 54 -7.20 2.75 -4.73
C ASP A 54 -6.50 2.37 -3.42
N LEU A 55 -6.75 1.14 -2.92
CA LEU A 55 -6.07 0.62 -1.73
C LEU A 55 -4.55 0.52 -1.94
N ALA A 56 -4.10 0.03 -3.09
CA ALA A 56 -2.68 -0.08 -3.42
C ALA A 56 -2.01 1.30 -3.48
N GLU A 57 -2.63 2.30 -4.13
CA GLU A 57 -2.10 3.67 -4.13
C GLU A 57 -2.00 4.24 -2.69
N ILE A 58 -3.01 4.01 -1.85
CA ILE A 58 -3.02 4.42 -0.44
C ILE A 58 -1.89 3.73 0.34
N VAL A 59 -1.66 2.44 0.15
CA VAL A 59 -0.58 1.69 0.81
C VAL A 59 0.79 2.23 0.44
N VAL A 60 1.01 2.56 -0.84
CA VAL A 60 2.27 3.14 -1.31
C VAL A 60 2.48 4.53 -0.71
N VAL A 61 1.47 5.41 -0.74
CA VAL A 61 1.55 6.75 -0.13
C VAL A 61 1.74 6.67 1.39
N ALA A 62 1.07 5.74 2.07
CA ALA A 62 1.24 5.51 3.51
C ALA A 62 2.66 5.02 3.84
N THR A 63 3.23 4.15 3.01
CA THR A 63 4.59 3.66 3.20
C THR A 63 5.61 4.78 2.97
N PHE A 64 5.41 5.61 1.95
CA PHE A 64 6.24 6.79 1.70
C PHE A 64 6.21 7.79 2.86
N THR A 65 5.02 8.10 3.37
CA THR A 65 4.85 9.06 4.48
C THR A 65 5.39 8.53 5.81
N ARG A 66 5.29 7.22 6.07
CA ARG A 66 5.90 6.57 7.24
C ARG A 66 7.43 6.69 7.26
N HIS A 67 8.09 6.74 6.10
CA HIS A 67 9.54 6.90 5.97
C HIS A 67 9.99 8.37 5.89
N GLY A 68 9.16 9.32 6.34
CA GLY A 68 9.50 10.74 6.38
C GLY A 68 9.26 11.49 5.07
N GLY A 69 8.67 10.82 4.08
CA GLY A 69 8.28 11.43 2.82
C GLY A 69 7.19 12.49 2.98
N ARG A 70 7.32 13.62 2.26
CA ARG A 70 6.34 14.71 2.30
C ARG A 70 5.16 14.43 1.38
N LEU A 71 3.94 14.50 1.91
CA LEU A 71 2.71 14.25 1.13
C LEU A 71 2.58 15.15 -0.12
N ASN A 72 2.98 16.42 -0.02
CA ASN A 72 2.98 17.33 -1.17
C ASN A 72 3.88 16.85 -2.32
N LYS A 73 4.97 16.14 -2.02
CA LYS A 73 5.82 15.56 -3.06
C LYS A 73 5.12 14.41 -3.78
N MET A 74 4.39 13.56 -3.04
CA MET A 74 3.55 12.54 -3.68
C MET A 74 2.49 13.14 -4.59
N ARG A 75 1.86 14.26 -4.19
CA ARG A 75 0.93 14.99 -5.08
C ARG A 75 1.58 15.49 -6.36
N GLN A 76 2.76 16.11 -6.24
CA GLN A 76 3.51 16.62 -7.39
C GLN A 76 3.93 15.47 -8.31
N ALA A 77 4.50 14.40 -7.74
CA ALA A 77 4.92 13.22 -8.47
C ALA A 77 3.75 12.57 -9.22
N ARG A 78 2.60 12.39 -8.56
CA ARG A 78 1.40 11.83 -9.20
C ARG A 78 0.94 12.68 -10.38
N ARG A 79 0.86 14.01 -10.20
CA ARG A 79 0.43 14.93 -11.27
C ARG A 79 1.36 14.89 -12.47
N HIS A 80 2.66 14.79 -12.23
CA HIS A 80 3.64 14.70 -13.32
C HIS A 80 3.57 13.37 -14.06
N VAL A 81 3.51 12.24 -13.35
CA VAL A 81 3.36 10.94 -14.01
C VAL A 81 2.10 10.92 -14.86
N LEU A 82 1.00 11.49 -14.38
CA LEU A 82 -0.24 11.61 -15.15
C LEU A 82 -0.17 12.62 -16.31
N SER A 83 0.73 13.61 -16.26
CA SER A 83 0.91 14.55 -17.36
C SER A 83 1.73 13.93 -18.50
N GLU A 84 2.76 13.17 -18.16
CA GLU A 84 3.63 12.50 -19.14
C GLU A 84 3.00 11.19 -19.66
N HIS A 85 2.26 10.48 -18.80
CA HIS A 85 1.64 9.18 -19.10
C HIS A 85 0.14 9.22 -18.75
N PRO A 86 -0.68 9.91 -19.56
CA PRO A 86 -2.12 10.08 -19.30
C PRO A 86 -2.92 8.78 -19.35
N ASP A 87 -2.35 7.68 -19.83
CA ASP A 87 -2.93 6.34 -19.84
C ASP A 87 -2.73 5.56 -18.51
N LEU A 88 -1.90 6.07 -17.59
CA LEU A 88 -1.67 5.45 -16.29
C LEU A 88 -2.67 5.91 -15.22
N ASP A 89 -3.89 5.36 -15.24
CA ASP A 89 -4.97 5.67 -14.29
C ASP A 89 -4.58 5.63 -12.79
N TYR A 90 -3.74 4.65 -12.41
CA TYR A 90 -3.33 4.38 -11.02
C TYR A 90 -1.80 4.32 -10.93
N PRO A 91 -1.10 5.46 -11.01
CA PRO A 91 0.35 5.48 -11.14
C PRO A 91 1.06 4.83 -9.95
N PHE A 92 0.56 5.02 -8.72
CA PHE A 92 1.16 4.39 -7.53
C PHE A 92 0.74 2.94 -7.31
N ALA A 93 -0.22 2.43 -8.09
CA ALA A 93 -0.58 1.01 -8.10
C ALA A 93 -0.07 0.30 -9.37
N ASN A 94 0.74 0.95 -10.20
CA ASN A 94 1.30 0.37 -11.40
C ASN A 94 2.79 0.07 -11.19
N LEU A 95 3.19 -1.19 -11.32
CA LEU A 95 4.57 -1.64 -11.10
C LEU A 95 5.53 -1.12 -12.19
N ARG A 96 5.02 -0.66 -13.35
CA ARG A 96 5.80 0.07 -14.34
C ARG A 96 6.37 1.37 -13.78
N LEU A 97 5.82 1.89 -12.67
CA LEU A 97 6.38 3.05 -11.97
C LEU A 97 7.85 2.86 -11.59
N LYS A 98 8.31 1.62 -11.32
CA LYS A 98 9.73 1.33 -11.08
C LYS A 98 10.61 1.68 -12.28
N GLN A 99 10.12 1.40 -13.48
CA GLN A 99 10.81 1.70 -14.74
C GLN A 99 10.76 3.21 -15.04
N LEU A 100 9.69 3.88 -14.60
CA LEU A 100 9.52 5.34 -14.65
C LEU A 100 10.14 6.06 -13.45
N GLY A 101 10.90 5.35 -12.60
CA GLY A 101 11.34 5.81 -11.29
C GLY A 101 12.07 7.13 -11.32
N GLY A 102 12.73 7.46 -12.43
CA GLY A 102 13.49 8.69 -12.58
C GLY A 102 12.66 9.95 -12.69
N GLU A 103 11.49 9.86 -13.33
CA GLU A 103 10.56 10.98 -13.47
C GLU A 103 9.89 11.30 -12.14
N VAL A 104 9.59 10.27 -11.34
CA VAL A 104 9.04 10.39 -9.98
C VAL A 104 10.07 11.00 -9.03
N LEU A 105 11.33 10.59 -9.13
CA LEU A 105 12.40 11.04 -8.23
C LEU A 105 12.85 12.46 -8.49
N HIS A 106 12.93 12.88 -9.76
CA HIS A 106 13.28 14.26 -10.11
C HIS A 106 12.39 15.29 -9.39
N ILE A 107 11.14 14.94 -9.09
CA ILE A 107 10.20 15.80 -8.36
C ILE A 107 10.37 15.71 -6.85
N ILE A 108 10.69 14.53 -6.33
CA ILE A 108 10.91 14.31 -4.91
C ILE A 108 12.22 14.97 -4.45
N ASP A 109 13.27 14.95 -5.26
CA ASP A 109 14.63 15.39 -4.92
C ASP A 109 14.83 16.92 -4.97
N ASN A 110 14.22 17.60 -5.95
CA ASN A 110 14.48 19.03 -6.27
C ASN A 110 14.19 20.08 -5.16
N GLU A 111 13.69 19.71 -3.97
CA GLU A 111 13.49 20.66 -2.85
C GLU A 111 14.05 20.18 -1.48
N MET A 112 14.71 19.02 -1.42
CA MET A 112 15.22 18.46 -0.16
C MET A 112 16.72 18.73 0.07
N GLY A 113 17.34 19.60 -0.73
CA GLY A 113 18.73 20.02 -0.54
C GLY A 113 19.71 18.84 -0.50
N GLY A 114 19.54 17.85 -1.38
CA GLY A 114 20.51 16.79 -1.68
C GLY A 114 20.96 15.86 -0.54
N LYS A 115 20.45 16.02 0.69
CA LYS A 115 21.00 15.32 1.87
C LYS A 115 20.17 14.16 2.41
N ALA A 116 18.87 14.08 2.09
CA ALA A 116 18.03 13.00 2.61
C ALA A 116 18.08 11.72 1.75
N ILE A 117 18.49 11.82 0.49
CA ILE A 117 18.56 10.66 -0.42
C ILE A 117 19.98 10.08 -0.49
N ALA A 118 21.01 10.89 -0.20
CA ALA A 118 22.41 10.44 -0.09
C ALA A 118 22.66 9.42 1.02
N ILE A 119 21.74 9.26 1.97
CA ILE A 119 21.86 8.27 3.07
C ILE A 119 21.36 6.88 2.62
N SER A 120 20.56 6.80 1.55
CA SER A 120 20.08 5.52 0.98
C SER A 120 20.69 5.18 -0.38
N LEU A 121 21.28 6.16 -1.07
CA LEU A 121 22.04 5.94 -2.30
C LEU A 121 23.52 5.86 -1.95
N GLY A 122 24.00 4.64 -1.77
CA GLY A 122 25.43 4.38 -1.75
C GLY A 122 26.04 4.75 -3.10
N GLY A 123 26.74 5.89 -3.16
CA GLY A 123 27.78 6.14 -4.15
C GLY A 123 27.41 7.04 -5.34
N ALA A 124 28.20 8.12 -5.44
CA ALA A 124 28.75 8.75 -6.64
C ALA A 124 27.88 8.94 -7.90
N GLU A 125 27.74 10.21 -8.26
CA GLU A 125 27.85 10.75 -9.63
C GLU A 125 27.68 9.73 -10.78
N GLY A 126 26.46 9.67 -11.34
CA GLY A 126 26.29 9.25 -12.74
C GLY A 126 25.21 8.21 -13.06
N GLU A 127 24.54 7.56 -12.11
CA GLU A 127 23.83 6.30 -12.41
C GLU A 127 22.35 6.33 -12.01
N GLN A 128 21.49 6.03 -13.00
CA GLN A 128 20.04 5.74 -12.98
C GLN A 128 19.21 6.29 -11.80
N HIS A 129 18.33 7.24 -12.12
CA HIS A 129 17.30 7.73 -11.21
C HIS A 129 16.27 6.62 -10.88
N SER A 130 16.53 5.79 -9.88
CA SER A 130 15.65 4.70 -9.39
C SER A 130 14.98 5.12 -8.09
N LEU A 131 13.67 4.82 -7.90
CA LEU A 131 12.84 5.26 -6.75
C LEU A 131 13.59 5.10 -5.41
N PRO A 132 13.28 5.91 -4.37
CA PRO A 132 13.88 5.68 -3.05
C PRO A 132 13.66 4.22 -2.63
N GLY A 133 14.68 3.53 -2.10
CA GLY A 133 14.61 2.08 -1.87
C GLY A 133 13.34 1.60 -1.14
N TYR A 134 12.87 2.36 -0.15
CA TYR A 134 11.62 2.04 0.57
C TYR A 134 10.34 2.11 -0.29
N ALA A 135 10.34 2.87 -1.38
CA ALA A 135 9.25 2.95 -2.34
C ALA A 135 9.30 1.78 -3.34
N GLU A 136 10.51 1.36 -3.73
CA GLU A 136 10.70 0.12 -4.51
C GLU A 136 10.27 -1.09 -3.70
N ASP A 137 10.72 -1.18 -2.45
CA ASP A 137 10.33 -2.23 -1.51
C ASP A 137 8.81 -2.31 -1.35
N ALA A 138 8.13 -1.15 -1.23
CA ALA A 138 6.68 -1.11 -1.13
C ALA A 138 5.99 -1.67 -2.39
N LEU A 139 6.52 -1.37 -3.58
CA LEU A 139 5.99 -1.88 -4.85
C LEU A 139 6.39 -3.34 -5.09
N ASP A 140 7.53 -3.81 -4.56
CA ASP A 140 7.95 -5.22 -4.60
C ASP A 140 7.00 -6.13 -3.83
N LEU A 141 6.21 -5.59 -2.89
CA LEU A 141 5.18 -6.34 -2.18
C LEU A 141 3.89 -6.56 -3.00
N PHE A 142 3.83 -6.12 -4.26
CA PHE A 142 2.69 -6.36 -5.13
C PHE A 142 3.06 -7.33 -6.26
N ASP A 143 2.12 -8.20 -6.62
CA ASP A 143 2.14 -8.85 -7.94
C ASP A 143 1.40 -7.95 -8.94
N ALA A 144 1.87 -7.92 -10.18
CA ALA A 144 1.23 -7.20 -11.27
C ALA A 144 0.39 -8.13 -12.16
N ASP A 145 -0.70 -7.57 -12.68
CA ASP A 145 -1.44 -8.15 -13.80
C ASP A 145 -0.66 -7.97 -15.13
N PRO A 146 -1.14 -8.52 -16.26
CA PRO A 146 -0.49 -8.36 -17.56
C PRO A 146 -0.34 -6.90 -18.04
N PHE A 147 -1.09 -5.95 -17.49
CA PHE A 147 -1.03 -4.53 -17.80
C PHE A 147 -0.08 -3.76 -16.86
N GLY A 148 0.46 -4.41 -15.83
CA GLY A 148 1.36 -3.83 -14.85
C GLY A 148 0.66 -3.29 -13.60
N LEU A 149 -0.67 -3.40 -13.49
CA LEU A 149 -1.42 -2.93 -12.34
C LEU A 149 -1.35 -3.95 -11.19
N ALA A 150 -1.36 -3.46 -9.96
CA ALA A 150 -1.38 -4.28 -8.76
C ALA A 150 -2.58 -5.24 -8.78
N GLU A 151 -2.30 -6.54 -8.72
CA GLU A 151 -3.30 -7.61 -8.70
C GLU A 151 -3.39 -8.31 -7.35
N ARG A 152 -2.26 -8.39 -6.63
CA ARG A 152 -2.17 -9.02 -5.32
C ARG A 152 -1.15 -8.28 -4.46
N TRP A 153 -1.37 -8.26 -3.15
CA TRP A 153 -0.49 -7.57 -2.21
C TRP A 153 -0.05 -8.50 -1.06
N TYR A 154 1.21 -8.42 -0.67
CA TYR A 154 1.85 -9.14 0.43
C TYR A 154 2.11 -8.18 1.61
N PRO A 155 1.10 -7.92 2.48
CA PRO A 155 1.19 -6.89 3.53
C PRO A 155 2.27 -7.14 4.58
N TYR A 156 2.72 -8.38 4.75
CA TYR A 156 3.67 -8.78 5.79
C TYR A 156 5.04 -9.19 5.23
N GLY A 157 5.31 -8.85 3.96
CA GLY A 157 6.47 -9.38 3.24
C GLY A 157 6.13 -10.66 2.48
N ARG A 158 6.97 -11.01 1.51
CA ARG A 158 6.79 -12.21 0.68
C ARG A 158 7.15 -13.51 1.40
N ASP A 159 7.89 -13.42 2.50
CA ASP A 159 8.29 -14.59 3.32
C ASP A 159 7.16 -15.12 4.20
N ILE A 160 6.06 -14.36 4.32
CA ILE A 160 4.86 -14.76 5.05
C ILE A 160 3.77 -14.94 4.00
N ASP A 161 3.25 -16.17 3.89
CA ASP A 161 2.23 -16.55 2.92
C ASP A 161 0.85 -15.95 3.23
N VAL A 162 0.78 -14.63 3.39
CA VAL A 162 -0.44 -13.88 3.67
C VAL A 162 -0.57 -12.81 2.61
N VAL A 163 -1.69 -12.88 1.89
CA VAL A 163 -1.94 -12.02 0.74
C VAL A 163 -3.32 -11.38 0.83
N LEU A 164 -3.42 -10.20 0.24
CA LEU A 164 -4.68 -9.60 -0.15
C LEU A 164 -4.81 -9.77 -1.66
N ASP A 165 -5.77 -10.59 -2.10
CA ASP A 165 -6.11 -10.77 -3.50
C ASP A 165 -7.62 -10.47 -3.68
N PRO A 166 -8.02 -9.43 -4.44
CA PRO A 166 -9.42 -9.04 -4.57
C PRO A 166 -10.30 -10.10 -5.27
N ARG A 167 -9.70 -11.11 -5.89
CA ARG A 167 -10.40 -12.25 -6.52
C ARG A 167 -10.79 -13.33 -5.51
N PHE A 168 -10.15 -13.36 -4.34
CA PHE A 168 -10.35 -14.37 -3.30
C PHE A 168 -10.70 -13.71 -1.95
N GLY A 169 -11.17 -14.50 -0.99
CA GLY A 169 -11.33 -14.06 0.40
C GLY A 169 -12.27 -12.87 0.66
N GLY A 170 -13.05 -12.44 -0.34
CA GLY A 170 -13.86 -11.21 -0.27
C GLY A 170 -13.03 -9.94 -0.12
N GLY A 171 -11.77 -9.93 -0.59
CA GLY A 171 -10.84 -8.82 -0.41
C GLY A 171 -10.23 -8.73 0.99
N ARG A 172 -10.37 -9.75 1.83
CA ARG A 172 -9.68 -9.84 3.13
C ARG A 172 -8.32 -10.54 2.99
N LEU A 173 -7.50 -10.43 4.02
CA LEU A 173 -6.24 -11.17 4.09
C LEU A 173 -6.49 -12.67 4.20
N THR A 174 -5.81 -13.42 3.34
CA THR A 174 -5.90 -14.88 3.22
C THR A 174 -4.52 -15.50 3.18
N ILE A 175 -4.42 -16.78 3.56
CA ILE A 175 -3.20 -17.55 3.32
C ILE A 175 -3.04 -17.78 1.81
N ALA A 176 -1.86 -17.49 1.27
CA ALA A 176 -1.57 -17.60 -0.16
C ALA A 176 -1.91 -19.00 -0.68
N GLY A 177 -2.55 -19.07 -1.85
CA GLY A 177 -2.98 -20.33 -2.45
C GLY A 177 -4.20 -20.99 -1.78
N THR A 178 -4.80 -20.36 -0.76
CA THR A 178 -5.99 -20.88 -0.05
C THR A 178 -7.10 -19.84 0.02
N ALA A 179 -8.28 -20.23 0.54
CA ALA A 179 -9.36 -19.31 0.91
C ALA A 179 -9.42 -19.03 2.43
N ILE A 180 -8.42 -19.49 3.19
CA ILE A 180 -8.39 -19.40 4.65
C ILE A 180 -8.04 -17.96 5.03
N ARG A 181 -8.96 -17.29 5.73
CA ARG A 181 -8.75 -15.91 6.18
C ARG A 181 -7.75 -15.89 7.33
N SER A 182 -6.85 -14.91 7.33
CA SER A 182 -5.87 -14.77 8.43
C SER A 182 -6.56 -14.56 9.78
N GLU A 183 -7.73 -13.90 9.80
CA GLU A 183 -8.54 -13.71 11.00
C GLU A 183 -9.00 -15.04 11.63
N THR A 184 -9.21 -16.09 10.82
CA THR A 184 -9.57 -17.41 11.32
C THR A 184 -8.47 -17.99 12.21
N ILE A 185 -7.20 -17.82 11.82
CA ILE A 185 -6.06 -18.27 12.61
C ILE A 185 -5.96 -17.46 13.91
N THR A 186 -6.05 -16.14 13.82
CA THR A 186 -5.88 -15.27 15.00
C THR A 186 -7.02 -15.42 16.00
N THR A 187 -8.26 -15.55 15.54
CA THR A 187 -9.43 -15.79 16.41
C THR A 187 -9.32 -17.13 17.12
N ARG A 188 -8.96 -18.21 16.42
CA ARG A 188 -8.79 -19.53 17.06
C ARG A 188 -7.71 -19.52 18.14
N PHE A 189 -6.60 -18.81 17.91
CA PHE A 189 -5.54 -18.70 18.90
C PHE A 189 -5.94 -17.81 20.09
N PHE A 190 -6.41 -16.58 19.85
CA PHE A 190 -6.65 -15.60 20.92
C PHE A 190 -7.97 -15.80 21.65
N GLU A 191 -9.04 -16.15 20.95
CA GLU A 191 -10.39 -16.25 21.52
C GLU A 191 -10.70 -17.68 21.98
N TYR A 192 -10.28 -18.69 21.23
CA TYR A 192 -10.54 -20.11 21.57
C TYR A 192 -9.38 -20.80 22.29
N GLY A 193 -8.22 -20.15 22.41
CA GLY A 193 -7.07 -20.68 23.15
C GLY A 193 -6.45 -21.93 22.54
N GLU A 194 -6.68 -22.16 21.24
CA GLU A 194 -6.13 -23.32 20.53
C GLU A 194 -4.63 -23.17 20.30
N THR A 195 -3.90 -24.28 20.26
CA THR A 195 -2.45 -24.26 20.04
C THR A 195 -2.12 -24.01 18.56
N LEU A 196 -0.97 -23.38 18.31
CA LEU A 196 -0.48 -23.15 16.94
C LEU A 196 -0.36 -24.46 16.14
N ASP A 197 0.03 -25.58 16.79
CA ASP A 197 0.18 -26.88 16.10
C ASP A 197 -1.17 -27.43 15.68
N TYR A 198 -2.17 -27.28 16.54
CA TYR A 198 -3.52 -27.74 16.25
C TYR A 198 -4.14 -26.94 15.09
N ILE A 199 -4.06 -25.61 15.16
CA ILE A 199 -4.59 -24.72 14.11
C ILE A 199 -3.92 -25.00 12.76
N ALA A 200 -2.58 -25.10 12.74
CA ALA A 200 -1.83 -25.34 11.52
C ALA A 200 -2.20 -26.66 10.85
N ASN A 201 -2.27 -27.75 11.64
CA ASN A 201 -2.64 -29.06 11.13
C ASN A 201 -4.10 -29.12 10.65
N ASP A 202 -5.03 -28.53 11.40
CA ASP A 202 -6.46 -28.55 11.06
C ASP A 202 -6.77 -27.75 9.79
N LEU A 203 -6.10 -26.62 9.62
CA LEU A 203 -6.27 -25.75 8.45
C LEU A 203 -5.37 -26.15 7.26
N GLY A 204 -4.44 -27.09 7.44
CA GLY A 204 -3.47 -27.47 6.41
C GLY A 204 -2.53 -26.33 5.99
N VAL A 205 -2.19 -25.45 6.93
CA VAL A 205 -1.31 -24.28 6.70
C VAL A 205 0.01 -24.46 7.42
N GLU A 206 1.06 -23.78 6.94
CA GLU A 206 2.36 -23.88 7.60
C GLU A 206 2.32 -23.34 9.03
N ARG A 207 2.97 -24.05 9.94
CA ARG A 207 3.14 -23.62 11.33
C ARG A 207 3.81 -22.24 11.41
N ALA A 208 4.84 -21.99 10.61
CA ALA A 208 5.56 -20.72 10.60
C ALA A 208 4.63 -19.55 10.23
N THR A 209 3.79 -19.71 9.20
CA THR A 209 2.78 -18.72 8.82
C THR A 209 1.75 -18.47 9.92
N THR A 210 1.31 -19.53 10.60
CA THR A 210 0.38 -19.44 11.75
C THR A 210 0.98 -18.65 12.90
N GLU A 211 2.24 -18.97 13.26
CA GLU A 211 3.00 -18.28 14.30
C GLU A 211 3.24 -16.80 13.95
N ALA A 212 3.64 -16.53 12.71
CA ALA A 212 3.89 -15.17 12.22
C ALA A 212 2.63 -14.31 12.30
N LEU A 213 1.48 -14.83 11.89
CA LEU A 213 0.18 -14.13 11.99
C LEU A 213 -0.18 -13.81 13.43
N VAL A 214 -0.04 -14.77 14.34
CA VAL A 214 -0.33 -14.56 15.77
C VAL A 214 0.62 -13.50 16.35
N ARG A 215 1.91 -13.53 15.98
CA ARG A 215 2.89 -12.51 16.41
C ARG A 215 2.52 -11.12 15.92
N LEU A 216 2.14 -10.98 14.66
CA LEU A 216 1.77 -9.71 14.02
C LEU A 216 0.43 -9.15 14.52
N ALA A 217 -0.50 -10.02 14.91
CA ALA A 217 -1.82 -9.64 15.39
C ALA A 217 -1.87 -9.32 16.90
N ARG A 218 -0.75 -9.45 17.62
CA ARG A 218 -0.70 -9.08 19.05
C ARG A 218 -1.12 -7.60 19.22
N PRO A 219 -2.10 -7.31 20.09
CA PRO A 219 -2.38 -5.94 20.48
C PRO A 219 -1.13 -5.33 21.13
N VAL A 220 -0.77 -4.11 20.74
CA VAL A 220 0.24 -3.28 21.42
C VAL A 220 -0.33 -2.76 22.73
#